data_AF-A0A0D0V284-F1
#
_entry.id   AF-A0A0D0V284-F1
#
_cell.length_a   1.000
_cell.length_b   1.000
_cell.length_c   1.000
_cell.angle_alpha   90.00
_cell.angle_beta   90.00
_cell.angle_gamma   90.00
#
_symmetry.space_group_name_H-M   'P 1'
#
loop_
_entity.id
_entity.type
_entity.pdbx_description
1 polymer ?
#
loop_
_entity_poly.entity_id
_entity_poly.type
_entity_poly.pdbx_seq_one_letter_code
_entity_poly.pdbx_strand_id
1 'polypeptide(L)' 'MFGFGRLGHIVFDLIAISTILAGVKKSTGYSIQTSLFTDTAIRSFIDSYLSVGETVFGMLSGYAVNSRYFKRNIE' A
#
# COMPACT_ATOMS: atom_id res chain seq x y z
N MET A 1 6.17 -28.64 11.38
CA MET A 1 5.17 -27.68 11.90
C MET A 1 5.00 -26.60 10.85
N PHE A 2 3.84 -26.55 10.19
CA PHE A 2 3.59 -25.69 9.04
C PHE A 2 3.76 -24.21 9.43
N GLY A 3 4.61 -23.51 8.67
CA GLY A 3 5.21 -22.22 9.05
C GLY A 3 4.26 -21.03 8.97
N PHE A 4 3.37 -20.89 9.96
CA PHE A 4 2.55 -19.69 10.14
C PHE A 4 3.38 -18.40 10.20
N GLY A 5 4.62 -18.46 10.72
CA GLY A 5 5.52 -17.31 10.72
C GLY A 5 5.93 -16.84 9.33
N ARG A 6 6.32 -17.75 8.43
CA ARG A 6 6.85 -17.37 7.10
C ARG A 6 5.76 -16.85 6.17
N LEU A 7 4.58 -17.46 6.19
CA LEU A 7 3.44 -16.97 5.39
C LEU A 7 2.94 -15.62 5.91
N GLY A 8 2.85 -15.43 7.22
CA GLY A 8 2.50 -14.15 7.82
C GLY A 8 3.47 -13.02 7.41
N HIS A 9 4.77 -13.28 7.47
CA HIS A 9 5.78 -12.32 7.02
C HIS A 9 5.64 -11.96 5.54
N ILE A 10 5.46 -12.93 4.65
CA ILE A 10 5.30 -12.65 3.21
C ILE A 10 4.07 -11.79 2.94
N VAL A 11 2.94 -12.11 3.57
CA VAL A 11 1.71 -11.31 3.42
C VAL A 11 1.92 -9.90 3.97
N PHE A 12 2.58 -9.77 5.13
CA PHE A 12 2.91 -8.47 5.70
C PHE A 12 3.80 -7.64 4.78
N ASP A 13 4.85 -8.24 4.21
CA ASP A 13 5.77 -7.58 3.28
C ASP A 13 5.05 -7.12 2.02
N LEU A 14 4.15 -7.94 1.47
CA LEU A 14 3.32 -7.56 0.33
C LEU A 14 2.43 -6.34 0.66
N ILE A 15 1.74 -6.35 1.80
CA ILE A 15 0.93 -5.20 2.22
C ILE A 15 1.81 -3.96 2.43
N ALA A 16 2.98 -4.11 3.04
CA ALA A 16 3.92 -3.02 3.27
C ALA A 16 4.42 -2.41 1.94
N ILE A 17 4.83 -3.24 0.99
CA ILE A 17 5.25 -2.80 -0.35
C ILE A 17 4.11 -2.04 -1.04
N SER A 18 2.89 -2.60 -1.04
CA SER A 18 1.73 -1.93 -1.63
C SER A 18 1.43 -0.58 -0.97
N THR A 19 1.56 -0.50 0.36
CA THR A 19 1.36 0.73 1.14
C THR A 19 2.42 1.80 0.80
N ILE A 20 3.68 1.39 0.61
CA ILE A 20 4.76 2.30 0.19
C ILE A 20 4.46 2.87 -1.21
N LEU A 21 4.03 2.02 -2.15
CA LEU A 21 3.66 2.45 -3.50
C LEU A 21 2.47 3.43 -3.49
N ALA A 22 1.48 3.19 -2.62
CA ALA A 22 0.39 4.14 -2.40
C ALA A 22 0.89 5.49 -1.86
N GLY A 23 1.87 5.47 -0.96
CA GLY A 23 2.55 6.68 -0.49
C GLY A 23 3.25 7.45 -1.60
N VAL A 24 3.97 6.76 -2.50
CA VAL A 24 4.58 7.38 -3.70
C VAL A 24 3.53 8.03 -4.59
N LYS A 25 2.41 7.34 -4.84
CA LYS A 25 1.28 7.90 -5.60
C LYS A 25 0.70 9.15 -4.92
N LYS A 26 0.53 9.12 -3.59
CA LYS A 26 -0.01 10.27 -2.84
C LYS A 26 0.92 11.47 -2.81
N SER A 27 2.23 11.24 -2.74
CA SER A 27 3.24 12.32 -2.65
C SER A 27 3.63 12.91 -4.00
N THR A 28 3.68 12.09 -5.05
CA THR A 28 4.17 12.50 -6.38
C THR A 28 3.08 12.60 -7.44
N GLY A 29 1.92 11.98 -7.22
CA GLY A 29 0.86 11.85 -8.22
C GLY A 29 1.06 10.72 -9.24
N TYR A 30 2.21 10.03 -9.23
CA TYR A 30 2.50 8.93 -10.17
C TYR A 30 2.03 7.57 -9.63
N SER A 31 1.31 6.81 -10.44
CA SER A 31 0.90 5.44 -10.14
C SER A 31 1.56 4.43 -11.09
N ILE A 32 1.64 3.16 -10.68
CA ILE A 32 2.05 2.07 -11.57
C ILE A 32 1.07 2.00 -12.74
N GLN A 33 1.61 1.93 -13.96
CA GLN A 33 0.82 1.86 -15.17
C GLN A 33 0.37 0.42 -15.43
N THR A 34 -0.77 0.03 -14.83
CA THR A 34 -1.31 -1.33 -14.95
C THR A 34 -1.87 -1.65 -16.34
N SER A 35 -2.05 -0.64 -17.20
CA SER A 35 -2.44 -0.82 -18.60
C SER A 35 -1.34 -1.44 -19.48
N LEU A 36 -0.09 -1.51 -19.00
CA LEU A 36 0.99 -2.20 -19.72
C LEU A 36 0.86 -3.72 -19.66
N PHE A 37 0.07 -4.25 -18.73
CA PHE A 37 -0.21 -5.68 -18.65
C PHE A 37 -1.32 -6.05 -19.63
N THR A 38 -0.98 -6.81 -20.67
CA THR A 38 -1.94 -7.28 -21.69
C THR A 38 -2.98 -8.24 -21.11
N ASP A 39 -2.60 -9.02 -20.10
CA ASP A 39 -3.49 -9.97 -19.44
C ASP A 39 -4.43 -9.25 -18.45
N THR A 40 -5.73 -9.41 -18.66
CA THR A 40 -6.77 -8.76 -17.87
C THR A 40 -6.85 -9.29 -16.43
N ALA A 41 -6.57 -10.57 -16.21
CA ALA A 41 -6.57 -11.16 -14.87
C ALA A 41 -5.38 -10.64 -14.04
N ILE A 42 -4.19 -10.58 -14.65
CA ILE A 42 -3.00 -10.01 -14.02
C ILE A 42 -3.23 -8.53 -13.69
N ARG A 43 -3.77 -7.77 -14.64
CA ARG A 43 -4.10 -6.36 -14.41
C ARG A 43 -5.05 -6.19 -13.23
N SER A 44 -6.16 -6.91 -13.21
CA SER A 44 -7.16 -6.86 -12.12
C SER A 44 -6.56 -7.24 -10.76
N PHE A 45 -5.68 -8.25 -10.75
CA PHE A 45 -4.96 -8.65 -9.55
C PHE A 45 -4.03 -7.55 -9.03
N ILE A 46 -3.24 -6.93 -9.92
CA ILE A 46 -2.33 -5.84 -9.56
C ILE A 46 -3.13 -4.61 -9.09
N ASP A 47 -4.19 -4.24 -9.80
CA ASP A 47 -5.07 -3.13 -9.40
C ASP A 47 -5.67 -3.38 -8.00
N SER A 48 -6.12 -4.60 -7.73
CA SER A 48 -6.64 -5.00 -6.40
C SER A 48 -5.55 -4.95 -5.33
N TYR A 49 -4.36 -5.47 -5.64
CA TYR A 49 -3.22 -5.46 -4.73
C TYR A 49 -2.77 -4.04 -4.37
N LEU A 50 -2.72 -3.12 -5.34
CA LEU A 50 -2.38 -1.70 -5.11
C LEU A 50 -3.47 -0.98 -4.31
N SER A 51 -4.74 -1.31 -4.55
CA SER A 51 -5.88 -0.75 -3.81
C SER A 51 -5.83 -1.07 -2.31
N VAL A 52 -5.34 -2.28 -1.94
CA VAL A 52 -5.10 -2.63 -0.54
C VAL A 52 -4.10 -1.67 0.10
N GLY A 53 -3.01 -1.35 -0.58
CA GLY A 53 -2.00 -0.40 -0.11
C GLY A 53 -2.56 1.01 0.07
N GLU A 54 -3.39 1.47 -0.86
CA GLU A 54 -4.06 2.78 -0.77
C GLU A 54 -4.98 2.87 0.45
N THR A 55 -5.70 1.78 0.74
CA THR A 55 -6.56 1.67 1.92
C THR A 55 -5.75 1.75 3.21
N VAL A 56 -4.69 0.94 3.33
CA VAL A 56 -3.82 0.92 4.52
C VAL A 56 -3.11 2.26 4.70
N PHE A 57 -2.56 2.83 3.63
CA PHE A 57 -1.93 4.14 3.65
C PHE A 57 -2.90 5.24 4.11
N GLY A 58 -4.15 5.19 3.63
CA GLY A 58 -5.23 6.09 4.06
C GLY A 58 -5.52 5.98 5.55
N MET A 59 -5.64 4.76 6.08
CA MET A 59 -5.84 4.52 7.51
C MET A 59 -4.67 5.06 8.35
N LEU A 60 -3.43 4.77 7.94
CA LEU A 60 -2.23 5.24 8.64
C LEU A 60 -2.11 6.76 8.61
N SER A 61 -2.38 7.38 7.47
CA SER A 61 -2.40 8.84 7.32
C SER A 61 -3.50 9.48 8.16
N GLY A 62 -4.70 8.89 8.17
CA GLY A 62 -5.80 9.34 9.01
C GLY A 62 -5.46 9.24 10.50
N TYR A 63 -4.84 8.15 10.92
CA TYR A 63 -4.33 8.00 12.29
C TYR A 63 -3.29 9.06 12.61
N ALA A 64 -2.32 9.31 11.71
CA ALA A 64 -1.29 10.32 11.91
C ALA A 64 -1.89 11.73 12.06
N VAL A 65 -2.92 12.10 11.30
CA VAL A 65 -3.56 13.43 11.41
C VAL A 65 -4.35 13.60 12.70
N ASN A 66 -4.97 12.53 13.22
CA ASN A 66 -5.84 12.59 14.40
C ASN A 66 -5.14 12.24 15.72
N SER A 67 -3.92 11.71 15.66
CA SER A 67 -3.18 11.23 16.82
C SER A 67 -2.36 12.34 17.48
N ARG A 68 -2.31 12.33 18.81
CA ARG A 68 -1.46 13.25 19.60
C ARG A 68 0.04 12.96 19.42
N TYR A 69 0.40 11.79 18.89
CA TYR A 69 1.79 11.38 18.68
C TYR A 69 2.43 12.02 17.44
N PHE A 70 1.61 12.55 16.52
CA PHE A 70 2.08 13.16 15.29
C PHE A 70 1.80 14.66 15.33
N LYS A 71 2.78 15.47 14.92
CA LYS A 71 2.64 16.91 14.78
C LYS A 71 2.88 17.29 13.33
N ARG A 72 2.05 18.20 12.82
CA ARG A 72 2.23 18.77 11.49
C ARG A 72 3.30 19.85 11.57
N ASN A 73 4.53 19.49 11.21
CA ASN A 73 5.64 20.42 11.04
C ASN A 73 5.79 20.74 9.55
N ILE A 74 4.96 21.64 9.03
CA ILE A 74 5.26 22.33 7.78
C ILE A 74 5.43 23.79 8.17
N GLU A 75 6.63 24.31 7.95
CA GLU A 75 6.93 25.74 8.03
C GLU A 75 6.16 26.53 6.97
#